data_AF-A0A3E1R833-F1
#
_entry.id   AF-A0A3E1R833-F1
#
_cell.length_a   1.000
_cell.length_b   1.000
_cell.length_c   1.000
_cell.angle_alpha   90.00
_cell.angle_beta   90.00
_cell.angle_gamma   90.00
#
_symmetry.space_group_name_H-M   'P 1'
#
loop_
_entity.id
_entity.type
_entity.pdbx_description
1 polymer ?
#
loop_
_entity_poly.entity_id
_entity_poly.type
_entity_poly.pdbx_seq_one_letter_code
_entity_poly.pdbx_strand_id
1 'polypeptide(L)'
;MDWLKKIPNTIRSASGLEWKLWRKLPLILVVGTALPLAAALALHGFTDQTNAVDARWLQTMDYVVAGVVVFHWTAVFTVAIGCVVVMLMKGPGYVADAMELSHSDKPRSGVESSES
;
A
#
# COMPACT_ATOMS: atom_id res chain seq x y z
N MET A 1 -9.37 -24.14 6.43
CA MET A 1 -7.98 -24.40 6.01
C MET A 1 -7.05 -23.56 6.88
N ASP A 2 -6.30 -24.19 7.78
CA ASP A 2 -5.25 -23.50 8.57
C ASP A 2 -3.96 -23.44 7.75
N TRP A 3 -3.81 -22.40 6.93
CA TRP A 3 -2.66 -22.26 6.04
C TRP A 3 -1.42 -21.66 6.69
N LEU A 4 -1.50 -21.08 7.89
CA LEU A 4 -0.37 -20.42 8.54
C LEU A 4 -0.32 -20.75 10.05
N LYS A 5 0.66 -21.57 10.46
CA LYS A 5 0.94 -21.82 11.88
C LYS A 5 1.60 -20.59 12.49
N LYS A 6 0.82 -19.86 13.29
CA LYS A 6 1.27 -18.67 14.02
C LYS A 6 2.15 -19.08 15.20
N ILE A 7 3.31 -18.44 15.35
CA ILE A 7 4.20 -18.68 16.49
C ILE A 7 3.56 -18.10 17.76
N PRO A 8 3.37 -18.89 18.84
CA PRO A 8 2.93 -18.36 20.13
C PRO A 8 4.02 -17.46 20.72
N ASN A 9 3.65 -16.35 21.36
CA ASN A 9 4.55 -15.35 21.98
C ASN A 9 5.36 -14.42 21.04
N THR A 10 4.87 -14.11 19.84
CA THR A 10 5.48 -13.03 19.02
C THR A 10 5.20 -11.64 19.62
N ILE A 11 6.27 -10.89 19.91
CA ILE A 11 6.20 -9.47 20.30
C ILE A 11 5.66 -8.69 19.10
N ARG A 12 4.43 -8.15 19.20
CA ARG A 12 3.91 -7.25 18.17
C ARG A 12 4.64 -5.92 18.27
N SER A 13 5.31 -5.51 17.19
CA SER A 13 5.65 -4.09 17.00
C SER A 13 4.35 -3.29 16.97
N ALA A 14 4.28 -2.18 17.72
CA ALA A 14 3.07 -1.37 17.80
C ALA A 14 2.61 -0.96 16.39
N SER A 15 1.35 -1.24 16.05
CA SER A 15 0.76 -0.88 14.75
C SER A 15 0.81 0.64 14.60
N GLY A 16 1.67 1.13 13.69
CA GLY A 16 1.99 2.54 13.53
C GLY A 16 1.14 3.27 12.50
N LEU A 17 1.76 4.28 11.87
CA LEU A 17 1.17 5.20 10.88
C LEU A 17 0.51 4.47 9.70
N GLU A 18 1.04 3.31 9.30
CA GLU A 18 0.54 2.49 8.19
C GLU A 18 -0.92 2.02 8.36
N TRP A 19 -1.33 1.63 9.57
CA TRP A 19 -2.71 1.19 9.79
C TRP A 19 -3.68 2.39 9.84
N LYS A 20 -3.20 3.53 10.33
CA LYS A 20 -3.94 4.80 10.32
C LYS A 20 -4.10 5.29 8.87
N LEU A 21 -3.05 5.18 8.06
CA LEU A 21 -3.06 5.55 6.64
C LEU A 21 -3.97 4.62 5.84
N TRP A 22 -3.87 3.30 6.03
CA TRP A 22 -4.72 2.31 5.37
C TRP A 22 -6.22 2.55 5.65
N ARG A 23 -6.57 2.92 6.88
CA ARG A 23 -7.95 3.25 7.25
C ARG A 23 -8.44 4.59 6.67
N LYS A 24 -7.54 5.54 6.42
CA LYS A 24 -7.86 6.83 5.79
C LYS A 24 -7.78 6.81 4.26
N LEU A 25 -7.13 5.80 3.69
CA LEU A 25 -6.94 5.62 2.26
C LEU A 25 -8.26 5.61 1.44
N PRO A 26 -9.32 4.88 1.83
CA PRO A 26 -10.59 4.95 1.10
C PRO A 26 -11.23 6.34 1.17
N LEU A 27 -11.05 7.05 2.29
CA LEU A 27 -11.58 8.41 2.47
C LEU A 27 -10.81 9.42 1.60
N ILE A 28 -9.48 9.27 1.48
CA ILE A 28 -8.64 10.06 0.58
C ILE A 28 -8.99 9.79 -0.90
N LEU A 29 -9.34 8.55 -1.23
CA LEU A 29 -9.81 8.17 -2.56
C LEU A 29 -11.14 8.87 -2.89
N VAL A 30 -12.10 8.82 -1.97
CA VAL A 30 -13.41 9.49 -2.15
C VAL A 30 -13.26 11.01 -2.23
N VAL A 31 -12.50 11.63 -1.33
CA VAL A 31 -12.33 13.09 -1.32
C VAL A 31 -11.55 13.57 -2.55
N GLY A 32 -10.49 12.84 -2.94
CA GLY A 32 -9.67 13.21 -4.10
C GLY A 32 -10.33 12.96 -5.46
N THR A 33 -11.40 12.14 -5.51
CA THR A 33 -12.22 11.95 -6.73
C THR A 33 -13.43 12.86 -6.76
N ALA A 34 -14.00 13.18 -5.59
CA ALA A 34 -15.10 14.12 -5.48
C ALA A 34 -14.72 15.53 -5.91
N LEU A 35 -13.49 15.99 -5.60
CA LEU A 35 -13.00 17.32 -5.98
C LEU A 35 -12.95 17.54 -7.52
N PRO A 36 -12.30 16.67 -8.33
CA PRO A 36 -12.29 16.82 -9.79
C PRO A 36 -13.67 16.61 -10.43
N LEU A 37 -14.51 15.73 -9.88
CA LEU A 37 -15.89 15.58 -10.35
C LEU A 37 -16.74 16.83 -10.09
N ALA A 38 -16.62 17.44 -8.91
CA ALA A 38 -17.30 18.68 -8.59
C ALA A 38 -16.84 19.84 -9.51
N ALA A 39 -15.55 19.89 -9.83
CA ALA A 39 -15.01 20.85 -10.79
C ALA A 39 -15.61 20.66 -12.20
N ALA A 40 -15.70 19.42 -12.70
CA ALA A 40 -16.31 19.14 -14.00
C ALA A 40 -17.81 19.51 -14.05
N LEU A 41 -18.56 19.19 -13.00
CA LEU A 41 -19.98 19.57 -12.89
C LEU A 41 -20.17 21.09 -12.88
N ALA A 42 -19.30 21.82 -12.17
CA ALA A 42 -19.32 23.28 -12.18
C ALA A 42 -19.04 23.84 -13.58
N LEU A 43 -18.02 23.33 -14.27
CA LEU A 43 -17.67 23.76 -15.63
C LEU A 43 -18.82 23.54 -16.62
N HIS A 44 -19.49 22.38 -16.56
CA HIS A 44 -20.67 22.11 -17.38
C HIS A 44 -21.86 23.03 -17.08
N GLY A 45 -21.99 23.52 -15.84
CA GLY A 45 -23.06 24.43 -15.44
C GLY A 45 -22.83 25.90 -15.80
N PHE A 46 -21.57 26.34 -15.94
CA PHE A 46 -21.22 27.73 -16.22
C PHE A 46 -20.88 28.02 -17.68
N THR A 47 -20.62 27.00 -18.49
CA THR A 47 -20.25 27.18 -19.90
C THR A 47 -21.45 27.00 -20.85
N ASP A 48 -21.59 27.96 -21.77
CA ASP A 48 -22.57 27.91 -22.84
C ASP A 48 -22.09 26.98 -23.98
N GLN A 49 -22.77 25.85 -24.14
CA GLN A 49 -22.39 24.79 -25.09
C GLN A 49 -22.80 25.11 -26.53
N THR A 50 -23.52 26.22 -26.78
CA THR A 50 -23.92 26.60 -28.14
C THR A 50 -22.78 27.22 -28.96
N ASN A 51 -21.72 27.70 -28.30
CA ASN A 51 -20.55 28.25 -28.97
C ASN A 51 -19.51 27.15 -29.22
N ALA A 52 -19.07 26.98 -30.48
CA ALA A 52 -18.13 25.92 -30.87
C ALA A 52 -16.76 26.03 -30.18
N VAL A 53 -16.34 27.24 -29.81
CA VAL A 53 -15.09 27.49 -29.07
C VAL A 53 -15.21 26.98 -27.63
N ASP A 54 -16.30 27.32 -26.96
CA ASP A 54 -16.57 26.94 -25.57
C ASP A 54 -16.77 25.42 -25.44
N ALA A 55 -17.48 24.80 -26.38
CA ALA A 55 -17.65 23.35 -26.44
C ALA A 55 -16.32 22.60 -26.58
N ARG A 56 -15.39 23.11 -27.41
CA ARG A 56 -14.06 22.48 -27.58
C ARG A 56 -13.17 22.68 -26.36
N TRP A 57 -13.28 23.83 -25.69
CA TRP A 57 -12.58 24.09 -24.45
C TRP A 57 -13.07 23.17 -23.32
N LEU A 58 -14.39 23.01 -23.16
CA LEU A 58 -15.00 22.06 -22.23
C LEU A 58 -14.51 20.63 -22.46
N GLN A 59 -14.52 20.17 -23.71
CA GLN A 59 -14.06 18.83 -24.04
C GLN A 59 -12.58 18.62 -23.67
N THR A 60 -11.74 19.66 -23.82
CA THR A 60 -10.34 19.63 -23.40
C THR A 60 -10.23 19.53 -21.87
N MET A 61 -11.02 20.31 -21.14
CA MET A 61 -11.07 20.25 -19.68
C MET A 61 -11.55 18.89 -19.18
N ASP A 62 -12.53 18.28 -19.83
CA ASP A 62 -13.01 16.93 -19.49
C ASP A 62 -11.90 15.88 -19.63
N TYR A 63 -11.06 15.95 -20.68
CA TYR A 63 -9.89 15.07 -20.80
C TYR A 63 -8.86 15.30 -19.69
N VAL A 64 -8.63 16.55 -19.29
CA VAL A 64 -7.72 16.88 -18.18
C VAL A 64 -8.26 16.31 -16.87
N VAL A 65 -9.56 16.49 -16.60
CA VAL A 65 -10.22 15.94 -15.41
C VAL A 65 -10.13 14.42 -15.40
N ALA A 66 -10.43 13.76 -16.53
CA ALA A 66 -10.30 12.32 -16.66
C ALA A 66 -8.86 11.84 -16.38
N GLY A 67 -7.86 12.55 -16.91
CA GLY A 67 -6.45 12.27 -16.63
C GLY A 67 -6.09 12.38 -15.15
N VAL A 68 -6.55 13.45 -14.48
CA VAL A 68 -6.33 13.65 -13.03
C VAL A 68 -7.00 12.56 -12.21
N VAL A 69 -8.22 12.17 -12.55
CA VAL A 69 -8.94 11.08 -11.85
C VAL A 69 -8.20 9.76 -11.98
N VAL A 70 -7.80 9.40 -13.20
CA VAL A 70 -7.03 8.16 -13.45
C VAL A 70 -5.68 8.20 -12.72
N PHE A 71 -4.96 9.32 -12.77
CA PHE A 71 -3.71 9.49 -12.04
C PHE A 71 -3.89 9.37 -10.52
N HIS A 72 -4.96 9.95 -9.96
CA HIS A 72 -5.25 9.85 -8.54
C HIS A 72 -5.57 8.41 -8.14
N TRP A 73 -6.33 7.68 -8.95
CA TRP A 73 -6.61 6.26 -8.71
C TRP A 73 -5.35 5.40 -8.71
N THR A 74 -4.44 5.59 -9.68
CA THR A 74 -3.19 4.84 -9.74
C THR A 74 -2.25 5.20 -8.59
N ALA A 75 -2.18 6.47 -8.19
CA ALA A 75 -1.43 6.91 -7.02
C ALA A 75 -1.97 6.27 -5.73
N VAL A 76 -3.29 6.30 -5.51
CA VAL A 76 -3.91 5.68 -4.33
C VAL A 76 -3.70 4.17 -4.31
N PHE A 77 -3.83 3.50 -5.45
CA PHE A 77 -3.56 2.07 -5.59
C PHE A 77 -2.10 1.73 -5.23
N THR A 78 -1.15 2.53 -5.70
CA THR A 78 0.28 2.37 -5.38
C THR A 78 0.53 2.51 -3.87
N VAL A 79 -0.06 3.51 -3.22
CA VAL A 79 0.06 3.70 -1.76
C VAL A 79 -0.60 2.54 -0.99
N ALA A 80 -1.73 2.02 -1.48
CA ALA A 80 -2.39 0.87 -0.89
C ALA A 80 -1.48 -0.36 -0.89
N ILE A 81 -0.83 -0.65 -2.03
CA ILE A 81 0.14 -1.74 -2.14
C ILE A 81 1.29 -1.53 -1.15
N GLY A 82 1.87 -0.32 -1.10
CA GLY A 82 2.93 0.02 -0.16
C GLY A 82 2.54 -0.24 1.29
N CYS A 83 1.32 0.15 1.70
CA CYS A 83 0.81 -0.13 3.04
C CYS A 83 0.69 -1.64 3.32
N VAL A 84 0.20 -2.42 2.36
CA VAL A 84 0.08 -3.88 2.49
C VAL A 84 1.46 -4.52 2.67
N VAL A 85 2.45 -4.11 1.86
CA VAL A 85 3.83 -4.61 1.96
C VAL A 85 4.41 -4.31 3.34
N VAL A 86 4.23 -3.09 3.87
CA VAL A 86 4.76 -2.77 5.21
C VAL A 86 4.00 -3.51 6.31
N MET A 87 2.69 -3.72 6.17
CA MET A 87 1.92 -4.57 7.09
C MET A 87 2.41 -6.03 7.07
N LEU A 88 2.85 -6.55 5.92
CA LEU A 88 3.47 -7.88 5.82
C LEU A 88 4.84 -7.90 6.49
N MET A 89 5.70 -6.91 6.21
CA MET A 89 7.03 -6.79 6.83
C MET A 89 6.98 -6.68 8.35
N LYS A 90 5.99 -5.97 8.87
CA LYS A 90 5.78 -5.71 10.30
C LYS A 90 4.76 -6.67 10.94
N GLY A 91 4.26 -7.62 10.16
CA GLY A 91 3.23 -8.59 10.55
C GLY A 91 3.74 -9.61 11.59
N PRO A 92 2.85 -10.46 12.14
CA PRO A 92 3.27 -11.50 13.08
C PRO A 92 4.30 -12.41 12.42
N GLY A 93 5.34 -12.78 13.16
CA GLY A 93 6.31 -13.77 12.68
C GLY A 93 5.58 -15.04 12.28
N TYR A 94 5.58 -15.34 10.98
CA TYR A 94 5.19 -16.64 10.46
C TYR A 94 6.41 -17.55 10.50
N VAL A 95 6.18 -18.83 10.78
CA VAL A 95 7.24 -19.84 10.75
C VAL A 95 7.84 -19.83 9.35
N ALA A 96 9.08 -19.36 9.23
CA ALA A 96 9.86 -19.50 8.02
C ALA A 96 10.14 -21.00 7.78
N ASP A 97 10.39 -21.40 6.54
CA ASP A 97 10.78 -22.76 6.21
C ASP A 97 11.96 -23.18 7.11
N ALA A 98 11.76 -24.27 7.84
CA ALA A 98 12.77 -24.79 8.74
C ALA A 98 13.95 -25.30 7.90
N MET A 99 15.01 -24.50 7.81
CA MET A 99 16.28 -24.96 7.27
C MET A 99 16.95 -25.83 8.34
N GLU A 100 17.42 -27.01 7.94
CA GLU A 100 18.21 -27.87 8.80
C GLU A 100 19.53 -27.14 9.12
N LEU A 101 19.66 -26.65 10.35
CA LEU A 101 20.88 -26.00 10.84
C LEU A 101 21.99 -27.06 10.91
N SER A 102 22.86 -27.11 9.89
CA SER A 102 23.92 -28.11 9.81
C SER A 102 25.12 -27.84 10.72
N HIS A 103 25.13 -26.73 11.47
CA HIS A 103 26.24 -26.36 12.35
C HIS A 103 25.75 -26.29 13.79
N SER A 104 26.35 -27.13 14.63
CA SER A 104 26.12 -27.15 16.07
C SER A 104 26.63 -25.84 16.69
N ASP A 105 25.72 -25.03 17.24
CA ASP A 105 26.03 -23.84 18.07
C ASP A 105 26.71 -24.18 19.42
N LYS A 106 26.98 -25.46 19.69
CA LYS A 106 27.72 -25.87 20.88
C LYS A 106 29.23 -25.73 20.61
N PRO A 107 29.98 -24.99 21.44
CA PRO A 107 31.44 -24.99 21.35
C PRO A 107 31.93 -26.44 21.52
N ARG A 108 32.90 -26.85 20.71
CA ARG A 108 33.51 -28.18 20.79
C ARG A 108 34.05 -28.40 22.20
N SER A 109 33.40 -29.26 22.97
CA SER A 109 33.87 -29.67 24.29
C SER A 109 35.05 -30.62 24.10
N GLY A 110 36.27 -30.07 24.11
CA GLY A 110 37.48 -30.88 24.05
C GLY A 110 38.60 -30.19 23.29
N VAL A 111 39.43 -29.45 24.04
CA VAL A 111 40.86 -29.41 23.76
C VAL A 111 41.35 -30.82 24.02
N GLU A 112 41.51 -31.60 22.95
CA GLU A 112 42.26 -32.86 23.03
C GLU A 112 43.73 -32.45 22.94
N SER A 113 44.28 -32.09 24.11
CA SER A 113 45.70 -32.20 24.34
C SER A 113 46.01 -33.68 24.54
N SER A 114 46.28 -34.39 23.45
CA SER A 114 47.04 -35.64 23.50
C SER A 114 48.26 -35.45 22.60
N GLU A 115 49.30 -34.95 23.27
CA GLU A 115 50.68 -35.21 22.94
C GLU A 115 50.88 -36.72 22.81
N SER A 116 51.22 -37.21 21.62
CA SER A 116 52.07 -38.38 21.36
C SER A 116 52.38 -38.50 19.87
#